data_AF-A0A7S4S4F0-F1
#
_entry.id   AF-A0A7S4S4F0-F1
#
_cell.length_a   1.000
_cell.length_b   1.000
_cell.length_c   1.000
_cell.angle_alpha   90.00
_cell.angle_beta   90.00
_cell.angle_gamma   90.00
#
_symmetry.space_group_name_H-M   'P 1'
#
loop_
_entity.id
_entity.type
_entity.pdbx_description
1 polymer ?
#
loop_
_entity_poly.entity_id
_entity_poly.type
_entity_poly.pdbx_seq_one_letter_code
_entity_poly.pdbx_strand_id
1 'polypeptide(L)'
;SSHFVSSLKQLLRARLLPRFQIAMEQQQQQQHHYHHHDHYDCHAHGSVPAEIDLDAVPVPLSRDRLLGLQHELQEALSEGEFQDRLCECERTLGRGTMEFRRQHQQLVLEVQSEILPKYGFEASLDGVARMLADVRAFQGDSEVAANIEAIDALIWRPRESCPEDASRREHHGQAHDLDWPHRWGHRGHMGGWAHPEHAGPTKTSDLGSVGVEIDLDAVEVPLVKDRLLGLQQELRERLSAPDFQARLRECEGARDDSSLEFRKKHQQLVLGVQAEVLPKYGFEGSLQGVHDLMEAVGPFREDPDVAANLRALDGLIWGSCATPDAKAAPRRPGV
;
A
#
# COMPACT_ATOMS: atom_id res chain seq x y z
N SER A 1 17.51 18.96 -9.37
CA SER A 1 17.55 17.57 -8.88
C SER A 1 18.81 17.19 -8.08
N SER A 2 20.01 17.71 -8.38
CA SER A 2 21.23 17.47 -7.57
C SER A 2 21.15 18.00 -6.12
N HIS A 3 20.48 19.14 -5.89
CA HIS A 3 20.28 19.70 -4.56
C HIS A 3 19.30 18.92 -3.67
N PHE A 4 18.29 18.24 -4.23
CA PHE A 4 17.25 17.56 -3.46
C PHE A 4 17.76 16.25 -2.84
N VAL A 5 18.56 15.48 -3.59
CA VAL A 5 19.15 14.21 -3.12
C VAL A 5 20.33 14.46 -2.17
N SER A 6 21.07 15.56 -2.34
CA SER A 6 22.08 16.02 -1.38
C SER A 6 21.44 16.55 -0.09
N SER A 7 20.31 17.27 -0.19
CA SER A 7 19.49 17.68 0.96
C SER A 7 18.85 16.49 1.69
N LEU A 8 18.41 15.44 1.00
CA LEU A 8 17.84 14.25 1.62
C LEU A 8 18.91 13.43 2.37
N LYS A 9 20.12 13.29 1.79
CA LYS A 9 21.28 12.69 2.49
C LYS A 9 21.79 13.56 3.63
N GLN A 10 21.80 14.89 3.52
CA GLN A 10 22.15 15.80 4.62
C GLN A 10 21.08 15.84 5.71
N LEU A 11 19.79 15.71 5.38
CA LEU A 11 18.68 15.62 6.34
C LEU A 11 18.74 14.30 7.13
N LEU A 12 19.03 13.20 6.43
CA LEU A 12 19.24 11.87 7.04
C LEU A 12 20.54 11.81 7.87
N ARG A 13 21.64 12.44 7.44
CA ARG A 13 22.89 12.49 8.25
C ARG A 13 22.86 13.48 9.41
N ALA A 14 22.29 14.68 9.24
CA ALA A 14 22.40 15.75 10.23
C ALA A 14 21.32 15.71 11.33
N ARG A 15 20.14 15.11 11.08
CA ARG A 15 19.07 15.04 12.10
C ARG A 15 18.90 13.68 12.76
N LEU A 16 19.33 12.58 12.13
CA LEU A 16 19.12 11.23 12.68
C LEU A 16 20.37 10.68 13.39
N LEU A 17 21.60 10.91 12.91
CA LEU A 17 22.79 10.33 13.56
C LEU A 17 23.11 10.92 14.96
N PRO A 18 23.07 12.25 15.21
CA PRO A 18 23.34 12.77 16.55
C PRO A 18 22.27 12.38 17.57
N ARG A 19 21.01 12.24 17.12
CA ARG A 19 19.90 11.75 17.95
C ARG A 19 20.01 10.24 18.23
N PHE A 20 20.53 9.46 17.28
CA PHE A 20 20.89 8.05 17.49
C PHE A 20 22.02 7.88 18.51
N GLN A 21 23.05 8.74 18.48
CA GLN A 21 24.16 8.69 19.42
C GLN A 21 23.70 9.03 20.85
N ILE A 22 22.89 10.08 21.02
CA ILE A 22 22.35 10.49 22.33
C ILE A 22 21.32 9.45 22.85
N ALA A 23 20.49 8.88 21.98
CA ALA A 23 19.55 7.82 22.36
C ALA A 23 20.25 6.52 22.75
N MET A 24 21.32 6.11 22.04
CA MET A 24 22.13 4.96 22.45
C MET A 24 22.89 5.20 23.74
N GLU A 25 23.40 6.41 23.99
CA GLU A 25 24.14 6.75 25.22
C GLU A 25 23.18 6.85 26.43
N GLN A 26 21.96 7.35 26.24
CA GLN A 26 20.88 7.28 27.25
C GLN A 26 20.41 5.84 27.51
N GLN A 27 20.31 5.00 26.47
CA GLN A 27 19.96 3.59 26.62
C GLN A 27 21.05 2.81 27.35
N GLN A 28 22.33 3.12 27.12
CA GLN A 28 23.46 2.51 27.83
C GLN A 28 23.51 2.97 29.31
N GLN A 29 23.13 4.21 29.60
CA GLN A 29 22.96 4.70 30.98
C GLN A 29 21.75 4.07 31.70
N GLN A 30 20.64 3.81 30.99
CA GLN A 30 19.47 3.13 31.56
C GLN A 30 19.72 1.64 31.83
N GLN A 31 20.51 0.96 31.00
CA GLN A 31 20.88 -0.45 31.22
C GLN A 31 21.75 -0.66 32.47
N HIS A 32 22.55 0.33 32.87
CA HIS A 32 23.29 0.27 34.13
C HIS A 32 22.41 0.41 35.38
N HIS A 33 21.15 0.86 35.25
CA HIS A 33 20.25 1.06 36.38
C HIS A 33 19.26 -0.10 36.63
N TYR A 34 19.14 -1.05 35.70
CA TYR A 34 18.12 -2.12 35.76
C TYR A 34 18.59 -3.46 36.33
N HIS A 35 19.79 -3.54 36.93
CA HIS A 35 20.34 -4.79 37.44
C HIS A 35 20.34 -4.95 38.97
N HIS A 36 19.41 -4.31 39.70
CA HIS A 36 19.41 -4.43 41.17
C HIS A 36 18.11 -4.78 41.91
N HIS A 37 17.01 -5.09 41.23
CA HIS A 37 15.78 -5.63 41.83
C HIS A 37 15.10 -6.46 40.72
N ASP A 38 14.77 -7.74 40.84
CA ASP A 38 14.03 -8.37 41.92
C ASP A 38 14.30 -9.87 42.07
N HIS A 39 14.23 -10.30 43.33
CA HIS A 39 14.13 -11.68 43.78
C HIS A 39 12.63 -11.90 44.06
N TYR A 40 11.89 -12.60 43.20
CA TYR A 40 10.49 -12.93 43.47
C TYR A 40 10.32 -14.43 43.79
N ASP A 41 9.69 -14.63 44.95
CA ASP A 41 9.29 -15.90 45.55
C ASP A 41 8.27 -16.66 44.70
N CYS A 42 8.56 -17.95 44.52
CA CYS A 42 7.70 -18.91 43.84
C CYS A 42 6.63 -19.43 44.82
N HIS A 43 5.48 -18.77 44.89
CA HIS A 43 4.31 -19.33 45.58
C HIS A 43 3.42 -20.14 44.62
N ALA A 44 3.29 -21.42 44.95
CA ALA A 44 2.41 -22.38 44.30
C ALA A 44 0.93 -21.98 44.46
N HIS A 45 0.28 -21.61 43.36
CA HIS A 45 -1.18 -21.48 43.29
C HIS A 45 -1.78 -22.59 42.43
N GLY A 46 -2.88 -23.14 42.95
CA GLY A 46 -3.53 -24.35 42.48
C GLY A 46 -4.10 -24.28 41.07
N SER A 47 -4.20 -25.48 40.50
CA SER A 47 -4.86 -25.83 39.23
C SER A 47 -6.26 -25.23 39.15
N VAL A 48 -6.41 -24.13 38.41
CA VAL A 48 -7.72 -23.63 37.97
C VAL A 48 -8.19 -24.55 36.84
N PRO A 49 -9.40 -25.12 36.90
CA PRO A 49 -9.94 -25.93 35.81
C PRO A 49 -10.06 -25.06 34.54
N ALA A 50 -9.46 -25.52 33.45
CA ALA A 50 -9.57 -24.87 32.15
C ALA A 50 -11.02 -25.02 31.64
N GLU A 51 -11.81 -23.96 31.75
CA GLU A 51 -13.06 -23.82 30.99
C GLU A 51 -12.67 -23.71 29.52
N ILE A 52 -12.95 -24.76 28.75
CA ILE A 52 -12.82 -24.74 27.30
C ILE A 52 -13.97 -23.90 26.78
N ASP A 53 -13.67 -22.70 26.31
CA ASP A 53 -14.60 -21.83 25.62
C ASP A 53 -15.02 -22.50 24.30
N LEU A 54 -16.15 -23.22 24.34
CA LEU A 54 -16.73 -23.92 23.21
C LEU A 54 -17.18 -22.94 22.11
N ASP A 55 -17.31 -21.66 22.40
CA ASP A 55 -17.64 -20.62 21.42
C ASP A 55 -16.42 -20.21 20.56
N ALA A 56 -15.21 -20.63 20.95
CA ALA A 56 -13.98 -20.33 20.23
C ALA A 56 -13.65 -21.31 19.07
N VAL A 57 -14.50 -22.31 18.80
CA VAL A 57 -14.28 -23.23 17.68
C VAL A 57 -14.59 -22.51 16.37
N PRO A 58 -13.62 -22.32 15.45
CA PRO A 58 -13.86 -21.63 14.19
C PRO A 58 -14.83 -22.45 13.34
N VAL A 59 -16.08 -21.99 13.23
CA VAL A 59 -17.06 -22.60 12.33
C VAL A 59 -16.71 -22.16 10.92
N PRO A 60 -16.38 -23.08 9.99
CA PRO A 60 -16.08 -22.72 8.61
C PRO A 60 -17.22 -21.92 7.98
N LEU A 61 -16.89 -20.91 7.17
CA LEU A 61 -17.88 -20.12 6.46
C LEU A 61 -18.61 -21.01 5.44
N SER A 62 -19.89 -21.28 5.67
CA SER A 62 -20.73 -22.00 4.71
C SER A 62 -21.19 -21.07 3.59
N ARG A 63 -21.57 -21.63 2.44
CA ARG A 63 -22.11 -20.90 1.28
C ARG A 63 -23.25 -19.95 1.69
N ASP A 64 -24.24 -20.46 2.41
CA ASP A 64 -25.42 -19.68 2.80
C ASP A 64 -25.05 -18.53 3.75
N ARG A 65 -24.08 -18.75 4.65
CA ARG A 65 -23.58 -17.68 5.53
C ARG A 65 -22.82 -16.62 4.74
N LEU A 66 -22.02 -17.01 3.75
CA LEU A 66 -21.33 -16.07 2.87
C LEU A 66 -22.32 -15.21 2.07
N LEU A 67 -23.37 -15.81 1.51
CA LEU A 67 -24.40 -15.06 0.79
C LEU A 67 -25.16 -14.10 1.71
N GLY A 68 -25.50 -14.53 2.93
CA GLY A 68 -26.09 -13.65 3.94
C GLY A 68 -25.20 -12.45 4.27
N LEU A 69 -23.90 -12.69 4.49
CA LEU A 69 -22.90 -11.66 4.74
C LEU A 69 -22.82 -10.66 3.58
N GLN A 70 -22.78 -11.14 2.34
CA GLN A 70 -22.74 -10.28 1.16
C GLN A 70 -24.00 -9.45 1.00
N HIS A 71 -25.18 -10.01 1.27
CA HIS A 71 -26.43 -9.27 1.22
C HIS A 71 -26.51 -8.16 2.27
N GLU A 72 -26.11 -8.44 3.52
CA GLU A 72 -26.05 -7.40 4.57
C GLU A 72 -25.06 -6.29 4.21
N LEU A 73 -23.88 -6.64 3.67
CA LEU A 73 -22.92 -5.66 3.18
C LEU A 73 -23.50 -4.83 2.03
N GLN A 74 -24.14 -5.46 1.06
CA GLN A 74 -24.75 -4.77 -0.07
C GLN A 74 -25.85 -3.82 0.38
N GLU A 75 -26.72 -4.23 1.31
CA GLU A 75 -27.77 -3.40 1.87
C GLU A 75 -27.18 -2.16 2.57
N ALA A 76 -26.27 -2.36 3.52
CA ALA A 76 -25.66 -1.27 4.29
C ALA A 76 -24.83 -0.31 3.40
N LEU A 77 -24.07 -0.85 2.44
CA LEU A 77 -23.31 -0.02 1.49
C LEU A 77 -24.21 0.70 0.48
N SER A 78 -25.45 0.25 0.28
CA SER A 78 -26.42 0.92 -0.59
C SER A 78 -27.19 2.06 0.11
N GLU A 79 -27.02 2.20 1.43
CA GLU A 79 -27.68 3.25 2.20
C GLU A 79 -27.27 4.64 1.72
N GLY A 80 -28.27 5.54 1.65
CA GLY A 80 -28.08 6.90 1.14
C GLY A 80 -27.03 7.67 1.93
N GLU A 81 -27.03 7.55 3.27
CA GLU A 81 -26.08 8.25 4.13
C GLU A 81 -24.63 7.82 3.87
N PHE A 82 -24.39 6.51 3.70
CA PHE A 82 -23.06 6.00 3.36
C PHE A 82 -22.61 6.50 1.98
N GLN A 83 -23.48 6.45 0.98
CA GLN A 83 -23.19 6.92 -0.37
C GLN A 83 -22.92 8.42 -0.42
N ASP A 84 -23.66 9.22 0.36
CA ASP A 84 -23.43 10.66 0.49
C ASP A 84 -22.06 10.95 1.12
N ARG A 85 -21.66 10.18 2.15
CA ARG A 85 -20.33 10.30 2.78
C ARG A 85 -19.20 9.91 1.81
N LEU A 86 -19.38 8.88 1.00
CA LEU A 86 -18.42 8.51 -0.05
C LEU A 86 -18.26 9.62 -1.09
N CYS A 87 -19.37 10.17 -1.59
CA CYS A 87 -19.36 11.29 -2.52
C CYS A 87 -18.65 12.52 -1.93
N GLU A 88 -18.89 12.83 -0.65
CA GLU A 88 -18.26 13.97 0.02
C GLU A 88 -16.75 13.76 0.19
N CYS A 89 -16.33 12.56 0.56
CA CYS A 89 -14.92 12.18 0.67
C CYS A 89 -14.19 12.38 -0.68
N GLU A 90 -14.81 11.95 -1.78
CA GLU A 90 -14.26 12.13 -3.12
C GLU A 90 -14.14 13.60 -3.51
N ARG A 91 -15.21 14.38 -3.26
CA ARG A 91 -15.28 15.81 -3.59
C ARG A 91 -14.23 16.63 -2.85
N THR A 92 -13.98 16.31 -1.58
CA THR A 92 -13.11 17.09 -0.70
C THR A 92 -11.63 16.74 -0.85
N LEU A 93 -11.30 15.46 -1.05
CA LEU A 93 -9.91 14.98 -1.05
C LEU A 93 -9.36 14.71 -2.46
N GLY A 94 -10.23 14.63 -3.46
CA GLY A 94 -9.89 14.27 -4.84
C GLY A 94 -9.58 12.78 -5.00
N ARG A 95 -10.12 12.16 -6.05
CA ARG A 95 -9.83 10.74 -6.37
C ARG A 95 -8.32 10.51 -6.48
N GLY A 96 -7.86 9.45 -5.82
CA GLY A 96 -6.49 8.94 -5.94
C GLY A 96 -5.48 9.48 -4.93
N THR A 97 -5.84 10.46 -4.10
CA THR A 97 -4.98 10.90 -2.98
C THR A 97 -4.91 9.85 -1.87
N MET A 98 -3.83 9.86 -1.09
CA MET A 98 -3.67 8.93 0.04
C MET A 98 -4.70 9.19 1.14
N GLU A 99 -5.00 10.47 1.39
CA GLU A 99 -6.04 10.87 2.33
C GLU A 99 -7.41 10.34 1.89
N PHE A 100 -7.73 10.42 0.58
CA PHE A 100 -8.97 9.85 0.03
C PHE A 100 -9.02 8.35 0.28
N ARG A 101 -7.97 7.59 -0.06
CA ARG A 101 -7.92 6.14 0.16
C ARG A 101 -8.13 5.78 1.64
N ARG A 102 -7.46 6.50 2.54
CA ARG A 102 -7.58 6.27 3.99
C ARG A 102 -8.99 6.54 4.51
N GLN A 103 -9.59 7.67 4.14
CA GLN A 103 -10.96 7.99 4.57
C GLN A 103 -11.97 7.04 3.94
N HIS A 104 -11.83 6.71 2.66
CA HIS A 104 -12.66 5.75 1.94
C HIS A 104 -12.62 4.37 2.61
N GLN A 105 -11.43 3.85 2.92
CA GLN A 105 -11.27 2.60 3.67
C GLN A 105 -11.92 2.67 5.06
N GLN A 106 -11.77 3.79 5.77
CA GLN A 106 -12.37 3.96 7.10
C GLN A 106 -13.90 3.92 7.05
N LEU A 107 -14.52 4.52 6.02
CA LEU A 107 -15.98 4.48 5.81
C LEU A 107 -16.47 3.05 5.59
N VAL A 108 -15.78 2.29 4.74
CA VAL A 108 -16.13 0.89 4.47
C VAL A 108 -15.96 0.02 5.73
N LEU A 109 -14.88 0.23 6.49
CA LEU A 109 -14.64 -0.49 7.74
C LEU A 109 -15.69 -0.19 8.80
N GLU A 110 -16.24 1.02 8.85
CA GLU A 110 -17.32 1.37 9.78
C GLU A 110 -18.54 0.48 9.55
N VAL A 111 -18.98 0.33 8.30
CA VAL A 111 -20.07 -0.58 7.91
C VAL A 111 -19.72 -2.04 8.20
N GLN A 112 -18.52 -2.47 7.81
CA GLN A 112 -18.07 -3.85 8.04
C GLN A 112 -17.96 -4.20 9.53
N SER A 113 -17.61 -3.24 10.38
CA SER A 113 -17.44 -3.46 11.83
C SER A 113 -18.74 -3.88 12.52
N GLU A 114 -19.89 -3.48 11.99
CA GLU A 114 -21.20 -3.88 12.51
C GLU A 114 -21.65 -5.26 12.01
N ILE A 115 -21.22 -5.65 10.80
CA ILE A 115 -21.69 -6.85 10.12
C ILE A 115 -20.78 -8.05 10.40
N LEU A 116 -19.45 -7.88 10.32
CA LEU A 116 -18.47 -8.96 10.42
C LEU A 116 -18.61 -9.83 11.70
N PRO A 117 -18.82 -9.26 12.90
CA PRO A 117 -19.01 -10.05 14.11
C PRO A 117 -20.17 -11.04 14.05
N LYS A 118 -21.25 -10.72 13.32
CA LYS A 118 -22.40 -11.63 13.15
C LYS A 118 -22.03 -12.91 12.39
N TYR A 119 -20.95 -12.86 11.61
CA TYR A 119 -20.45 -13.96 10.80
C TYR A 119 -19.22 -14.64 11.41
N GLY A 120 -18.80 -14.23 12.60
CA GLY A 120 -17.65 -14.80 13.31
C GLY A 120 -16.31 -14.20 12.88
N PHE A 121 -16.33 -13.05 12.23
CA PHE A 121 -15.13 -12.28 11.89
C PHE A 121 -14.96 -11.12 12.86
N GLU A 122 -13.72 -10.75 13.13
CA GLU A 122 -13.43 -9.59 13.97
C GLU A 122 -13.85 -8.29 13.27
N ALA A 123 -14.29 -7.29 14.04
CA ALA A 123 -14.62 -5.95 13.54
C ALA A 123 -13.35 -5.12 13.26
N SER A 124 -12.40 -5.69 12.53
CA SER A 124 -11.08 -5.14 12.25
C SER A 124 -10.63 -5.49 10.84
N LEU A 125 -9.54 -4.86 10.40
CA LEU A 125 -8.89 -5.18 9.12
C LEU A 125 -8.43 -6.64 9.06
N ASP A 126 -8.02 -7.22 10.18
CA ASP A 126 -7.63 -8.63 10.25
C ASP A 126 -8.86 -9.53 10.06
N GLY A 127 -10.02 -9.15 10.62
CA GLY A 127 -11.30 -9.81 10.35
C GLY A 127 -11.69 -9.77 8.88
N VAL A 128 -11.53 -8.61 8.21
CA VAL A 128 -11.75 -8.47 6.76
C VAL A 128 -10.80 -9.37 5.96
N ALA A 129 -9.51 -9.40 6.31
CA ALA A 129 -8.53 -10.23 5.61
C ALA A 129 -8.86 -11.73 5.75
N ARG A 130 -9.29 -12.17 6.94
CA ARG A 130 -9.76 -13.54 7.17
C ARG A 130 -11.04 -13.85 6.40
N MET A 131 -12.00 -12.93 6.39
CA MET A 131 -13.22 -13.04 5.59
C MET A 131 -12.89 -13.22 4.10
N LEU A 132 -12.01 -12.39 3.54
CA LEU A 132 -11.59 -12.50 2.14
C LEU A 132 -10.86 -13.82 1.86
N ALA A 133 -10.09 -14.34 2.81
CA ALA A 133 -9.46 -15.66 2.68
C ALA A 133 -10.51 -16.78 2.59
N ASP A 134 -11.56 -16.73 3.39
CA ASP A 134 -12.66 -17.71 3.37
C ASP A 134 -13.49 -17.60 2.07
N VAL A 135 -13.73 -16.38 1.57
CA VAL A 135 -14.44 -16.13 0.30
C VAL A 135 -13.73 -16.81 -0.88
N ARG A 136 -12.39 -16.95 -0.85
CA ARG A 136 -11.62 -17.61 -1.92
C ARG A 136 -12.03 -19.07 -2.14
N ALA A 137 -12.57 -19.75 -1.13
CA ALA A 137 -13.09 -21.11 -1.28
C ALA A 137 -14.30 -21.19 -2.24
N PHE A 138 -14.93 -20.05 -2.56
CA PHE A 138 -16.13 -19.93 -3.38
C PHE A 138 -15.90 -19.24 -4.73
N GLN A 139 -14.66 -19.13 -5.21
CA GLN A 139 -14.34 -18.47 -6.49
C GLN A 139 -15.05 -19.04 -7.73
N GLY A 140 -15.57 -20.28 -7.65
CA GLY A 140 -16.37 -20.90 -8.71
C GLY A 140 -17.87 -20.66 -8.63
N ASP A 141 -18.36 -19.97 -7.60
CA ASP A 141 -19.78 -19.72 -7.38
C ASP A 141 -20.20 -18.41 -8.06
N SER A 142 -21.08 -18.52 -9.06
CA SER A 142 -21.54 -17.37 -9.85
C SER A 142 -22.37 -16.37 -9.05
N GLU A 143 -23.10 -16.82 -8.03
CA GLU A 143 -23.93 -15.94 -7.19
C GLU A 143 -23.03 -15.13 -6.24
N VAL A 144 -22.03 -15.78 -5.64
CA VAL A 144 -21.01 -15.11 -4.82
C VAL A 144 -20.24 -14.08 -5.66
N ALA A 145 -19.87 -14.42 -6.91
CA ALA A 145 -19.18 -13.51 -7.81
C ALA A 145 -20.03 -12.29 -8.18
N ALA A 146 -21.31 -12.48 -8.50
CA ALA A 146 -22.23 -11.38 -8.81
C ALA A 146 -22.42 -10.43 -7.62
N ASN A 147 -22.48 -10.96 -6.41
CA ASN A 147 -22.57 -10.16 -5.19
C ASN A 147 -21.29 -9.37 -4.91
N ILE A 148 -20.10 -9.96 -5.16
CA ILE A 148 -18.82 -9.23 -5.06
C ILE A 148 -18.83 -8.03 -6.01
N GLU A 149 -19.20 -8.24 -7.28
CA GLU A 149 -19.27 -7.15 -8.26
C GLU A 149 -20.26 -6.05 -7.85
N ALA A 150 -21.41 -6.43 -7.30
CA ALA A 150 -22.40 -5.48 -6.81
C ALA A 150 -21.88 -4.67 -5.61
N ILE A 151 -21.20 -5.30 -4.66
CA ILE A 151 -20.56 -4.63 -3.52
C ILE A 151 -19.45 -3.70 -4.00
N ASP A 152 -18.59 -4.15 -4.92
CA ASP A 152 -17.52 -3.33 -5.49
C ASP A 152 -18.07 -2.12 -6.24
N ALA A 153 -19.18 -2.27 -6.96
CA ALA A 153 -19.87 -1.16 -7.60
C ALA A 153 -20.36 -0.13 -6.57
N LEU A 154 -20.91 -0.56 -5.44
CA LEU A 154 -21.36 0.35 -4.37
C LEU A 154 -20.20 1.09 -3.70
N ILE A 155 -19.03 0.45 -3.59
CA ILE A 155 -17.85 1.04 -2.94
C ILE A 155 -17.11 2.02 -3.88
N TRP A 156 -16.99 1.71 -5.17
CA TRP A 156 -16.14 2.44 -6.11
C TRP A 156 -16.87 3.31 -7.12
N ARG A 157 -18.18 3.10 -7.28
CA ARG A 157 -19.03 3.90 -8.15
C ARG A 157 -20.14 4.55 -7.30
N PRO A 158 -19.79 5.60 -6.54
CA PRO A 158 -20.79 6.37 -5.83
C PRO A 158 -21.87 6.79 -6.80
N ARG A 159 -23.11 6.77 -6.33
CA ARG A 159 -24.28 7.09 -7.13
C ARG A 159 -24.03 8.41 -7.88
N GLU A 160 -23.99 8.37 -9.22
CA GLU A 160 -23.65 9.53 -10.08
C GLU A 160 -24.58 10.76 -9.86
N SER A 161 -25.67 10.57 -9.13
CA SER A 161 -26.68 11.55 -8.81
C SER A 161 -26.43 12.23 -7.47
N CYS A 162 -25.29 12.90 -7.25
CA CYS A 162 -25.28 14.01 -6.29
C CYS A 162 -26.06 15.18 -6.93
N PRO A 163 -27.29 15.48 -6.49
CA PRO A 163 -28.15 16.44 -7.19
C PRO A 163 -27.57 17.87 -7.22
N GLU A 164 -26.67 18.19 -6.30
CA GLU A 164 -26.05 19.52 -6.21
C GLU A 164 -25.18 19.88 -7.42
N ASP A 165 -24.54 18.91 -8.08
CA ASP A 165 -23.73 19.21 -9.27
C ASP A 165 -24.57 19.42 -10.53
N ALA A 166 -25.78 18.85 -10.59
CA ALA A 166 -26.73 19.11 -11.66
C ALA A 166 -27.19 20.58 -11.63
N SER A 167 -27.48 21.12 -10.44
CA SER A 167 -27.85 22.53 -10.28
C SER A 167 -26.69 23.50 -10.57
N ARG A 168 -25.44 23.10 -10.30
CA ARG A 168 -24.26 23.93 -10.60
C ARG A 168 -23.94 24.02 -12.10
N ARG A 169 -24.26 22.97 -12.87
CA ARG A 169 -24.14 22.97 -14.34
C ARG A 169 -25.22 23.83 -15.01
N GLU A 170 -26.44 23.89 -14.47
CA GLU A 170 -27.51 24.72 -15.03
C GLU A 170 -27.27 26.23 -14.85
N HIS A 171 -26.62 26.66 -13.75
CA HIS A 171 -26.31 28.09 -13.55
C HIS A 171 -25.08 28.61 -14.29
N HIS A 172 -24.27 27.76 -14.92
CA HIS A 172 -23.17 28.18 -15.81
C HIS A 172 -23.52 28.14 -17.31
N GLY A 173 -24.71 27.67 -17.67
CA GLY A 173 -25.19 27.63 -19.06
C GLY A 173 -25.95 28.88 -19.55
N GLN A 174 -26.19 29.88 -18.69
CA GLN A 174 -27.10 31.00 -19.00
C GLN A 174 -26.46 32.39 -19.13
N ALA A 175 -25.13 32.46 -19.24
CA ALA A 175 -24.42 33.73 -19.43
C ALA A 175 -23.37 33.64 -20.54
N HIS A 176 -23.82 33.60 -21.81
CA HIS A 176 -23.17 34.30 -22.93
C HIS A 176 -24.08 34.23 -24.18
N ASP A 177 -25.22 34.92 -24.11
CA ASP A 177 -25.90 35.46 -25.30
C ASP A 177 -25.53 36.95 -25.42
N LEU A 178 -24.22 37.23 -25.34
CA LEU A 178 -23.64 38.54 -25.64
C LEU A 178 -22.96 38.43 -27.01
N ASP A 179 -23.76 38.77 -28.02
CA ASP A 179 -23.42 39.67 -29.12
C ASP A 179 -21.92 39.67 -29.52
N TRP A 180 -21.54 38.75 -30.40
CA TRP A 180 -20.30 38.89 -31.15
C TRP A 180 -20.54 39.74 -32.41
N PRO A 181 -19.92 40.92 -32.55
CA PRO A 181 -20.16 41.76 -33.71
C PRO A 181 -19.37 41.26 -34.92
N HIS A 182 -20.07 41.25 -36.05
CA HIS A 182 -19.59 41.22 -37.42
C HIS A 182 -18.11 41.57 -37.65
N ARG A 183 -17.30 40.58 -38.05
CA ARG A 183 -16.18 40.82 -38.98
C ARG A 183 -15.77 39.54 -39.71
N TRP A 184 -15.27 39.74 -40.93
CA TRP A 184 -14.87 38.74 -41.93
C TRP A 184 -15.99 38.19 -42.81
N GLY A 185 -16.50 39.06 -43.68
CA GLY A 185 -16.79 38.60 -45.03
C GLY A 185 -15.48 38.31 -45.76
N HIS A 186 -15.37 37.14 -46.37
CA HIS A 186 -14.84 37.02 -47.74
C HIS A 186 -15.41 35.78 -48.42
N ARG A 187 -16.26 36.09 -49.40
CA ARG A 187 -16.79 35.30 -50.51
C ARG A 187 -15.66 34.57 -51.25
N GLY A 188 -15.82 33.27 -51.51
CA GLY A 188 -14.93 32.56 -52.42
C GLY A 188 -15.22 31.06 -52.57
N HIS A 189 -16.02 30.75 -53.59
CA HIS A 189 -15.93 29.52 -54.40
C HIS A 189 -16.76 28.28 -54.00
N MET A 190 -17.78 28.02 -54.83
CA MET A 190 -18.50 26.76 -54.97
C MET A 190 -17.61 25.71 -55.65
N GLY A 191 -17.71 24.46 -55.20
CA GLY A 191 -17.23 23.29 -55.93
C GLY A 191 -17.84 22.04 -55.31
N GLY A 192 -18.95 21.58 -55.89
CA GLY A 192 -19.76 20.49 -55.36
C GLY A 192 -19.03 19.18 -55.21
N TRP A 193 -19.50 18.38 -54.25
CA TRP A 193 -19.21 16.95 -54.17
C TRP A 193 -20.49 16.22 -53.81
N ALA A 194 -20.75 15.20 -54.62
CA ALA A 194 -21.94 14.40 -54.67
C ALA A 194 -22.14 13.55 -53.40
N HIS A 195 -23.42 13.28 -53.12
CA HIS A 195 -23.86 12.17 -52.28
C HIS A 195 -23.32 10.84 -52.79
N PRO A 196 -22.98 9.92 -51.88
CA PRO A 196 -23.31 8.52 -52.08
C PRO A 196 -24.24 8.03 -50.99
N GLU A 197 -25.41 7.57 -51.43
CA GLU A 197 -26.22 6.58 -50.76
C GLU A 197 -25.39 5.30 -50.57
N HIS A 198 -25.11 4.92 -49.33
CA HIS A 198 -24.80 3.53 -49.00
C HIS A 198 -25.37 3.19 -47.62
N ALA A 199 -26.53 2.54 -47.66
CA ALA A 199 -27.02 1.72 -46.57
C ALA A 199 -26.03 0.57 -46.33
N GLY A 200 -25.39 0.57 -45.16
CA GLY A 200 -24.55 -0.51 -44.66
C GLY A 200 -25.01 -0.90 -43.25
N PRO A 201 -24.85 -2.18 -42.87
CA PRO A 201 -25.45 -2.74 -41.67
C PRO A 201 -24.88 -2.10 -40.40
N THR A 202 -25.75 -1.84 -39.45
CA THR A 202 -25.45 -1.39 -38.09
C THR A 202 -24.34 -2.23 -37.49
N LYS A 203 -23.13 -1.66 -37.43
CA LYS A 203 -22.08 -2.11 -36.51
C LYS A 203 -22.71 -2.03 -35.12
N THR A 204 -23.02 -3.19 -34.56
CA THR A 204 -23.24 -3.36 -33.14
C THR A 204 -22.05 -2.72 -32.44
N SER A 205 -22.33 -1.61 -31.77
CA SER A 205 -21.42 -0.94 -30.86
C SER A 205 -20.93 -1.98 -29.87
N ASP A 206 -19.74 -2.49 -30.14
CA ASP A 206 -18.90 -3.15 -29.15
C ASP A 206 -18.55 -2.04 -28.15
N LEU A 207 -19.51 -1.74 -27.28
CA LEU A 207 -19.29 -0.99 -26.06
C LEU A 207 -18.40 -1.91 -25.24
N GLY A 208 -17.10 -1.82 -25.54
CA GLY A 208 -16.05 -2.50 -24.84
C GLY A 208 -16.38 -2.39 -23.38
N SER A 209 -16.74 -3.53 -22.81
CA SER A 209 -16.78 -3.71 -21.38
C SER A 209 -15.42 -3.24 -20.92
N VAL A 210 -15.38 -2.02 -20.36
CA VAL A 210 -14.25 -1.56 -19.57
C VAL A 210 -14.35 -2.44 -18.33
N GLY A 211 -13.88 -3.68 -18.49
CA GLY A 211 -13.53 -4.55 -17.41
C GLY A 211 -12.46 -3.78 -16.67
N VAL A 212 -12.91 -3.03 -15.67
CA VAL A 212 -12.06 -2.64 -14.57
C VAL A 212 -11.69 -3.99 -13.96
N GLU A 213 -10.61 -4.59 -14.45
CA GLU A 213 -9.95 -5.68 -13.75
C GLU A 213 -9.71 -5.12 -12.36
N ILE A 214 -10.48 -5.65 -11.40
CA ILE A 214 -10.34 -5.27 -10.01
C ILE A 214 -8.99 -5.83 -9.63
N ASP A 215 -8.00 -4.95 -9.68
CA ASP A 215 -6.68 -5.23 -9.18
C ASP A 215 -6.84 -5.39 -7.67
N LEU A 216 -7.11 -6.62 -7.23
CA LEU A 216 -7.16 -6.97 -5.82
C LEU A 216 -5.84 -6.66 -5.11
N ASP A 217 -4.76 -6.42 -5.86
CA ASP A 217 -3.49 -5.91 -5.34
C ASP A 217 -3.52 -4.41 -5.00
N ALA A 218 -4.53 -3.65 -5.49
CA ALA A 218 -4.74 -2.23 -5.21
C ALA A 218 -5.62 -1.97 -3.97
N VAL A 219 -6.23 -2.99 -3.38
CA VAL A 219 -6.78 -2.87 -2.03
C VAL A 219 -5.59 -2.77 -1.08
N GLU A 220 -5.29 -1.54 -0.66
CA GLU A 220 -4.26 -1.24 0.35
C GLU A 220 -4.66 -1.86 1.68
N VAL A 221 -4.45 -3.17 1.81
CA VAL A 221 -4.47 -3.87 3.08
C VAL A 221 -3.31 -3.29 3.87
N PRO A 222 -3.57 -2.58 4.99
CA PRO A 222 -2.52 -1.94 5.76
C PRO A 222 -1.45 -2.96 6.10
N LEU A 223 -0.19 -2.52 6.04
CA LEU A 223 0.94 -3.42 6.26
C LEU A 223 0.94 -3.87 7.72
N VAL A 224 0.34 -5.02 8.01
CA VAL A 224 0.38 -5.65 9.33
C VAL A 224 1.76 -6.26 9.60
N LYS A 225 2.12 -6.42 10.89
CA LYS A 225 3.45 -6.89 11.31
C LYS A 225 3.87 -8.18 10.59
N ASP A 226 3.02 -9.19 10.57
CA ASP A 226 3.35 -10.50 9.99
C ASP A 226 3.60 -10.40 8.47
N ARG A 227 2.84 -9.53 7.78
CA ARG A 227 3.02 -9.26 6.35
C ARG A 227 4.35 -8.55 6.09
N LEU A 228 4.72 -7.59 6.94
CA LEU A 228 6.02 -6.94 6.89
C LEU A 228 7.18 -7.93 7.14
N LEU A 229 7.05 -8.81 8.13
CA LEU A 229 8.06 -9.84 8.40
C LEU A 229 8.22 -10.80 7.21
N GLY A 230 7.12 -11.20 6.57
CA GLY A 230 7.14 -11.99 5.34
C GLY A 230 7.87 -11.28 4.20
N LEU A 231 7.56 -10.00 3.97
CA LEU A 231 8.24 -9.16 2.98
C LEU A 231 9.76 -9.10 3.24
N GLN A 232 10.15 -8.82 4.48
CA GLN A 232 11.56 -8.73 4.87
C GLN A 232 12.28 -10.06 4.68
N GLN A 233 11.64 -11.18 5.00
CA GLN A 233 12.20 -12.52 4.84
C GLN A 233 12.42 -12.86 3.36
N GLU A 234 11.45 -12.58 2.48
CA GLU A 234 11.60 -12.81 1.04
C GLU A 234 12.69 -11.91 0.42
N LEU A 235 12.75 -10.63 0.82
CA LEU A 235 13.86 -9.75 0.42
C LEU A 235 15.21 -10.30 0.90
N ARG A 236 15.28 -10.79 2.15
CA ARG A 236 16.52 -11.34 2.72
C ARG A 236 16.98 -12.57 1.95
N GLU A 237 16.07 -13.48 1.61
CA GLU A 237 16.38 -14.68 0.81
C GLU A 237 16.93 -14.31 -0.56
N ARG A 238 16.28 -13.38 -1.28
CA ARG A 238 16.73 -12.98 -2.61
C ARG A 238 18.02 -12.17 -2.60
N LEU A 239 18.18 -11.28 -1.64
CA LEU A 239 19.40 -10.48 -1.50
C LEU A 239 20.57 -11.33 -0.98
N SER A 240 20.32 -12.42 -0.24
CA SER A 240 21.38 -13.36 0.17
C SER A 240 21.73 -14.41 -0.89
N ALA A 241 20.99 -14.45 -2.02
CA ALA A 241 21.25 -15.40 -3.09
C ALA A 241 22.69 -15.27 -3.62
N PRO A 242 23.42 -16.38 -3.86
CA PRO A 242 24.82 -16.34 -4.29
C PRO A 242 25.05 -15.53 -5.56
N ASP A 243 24.14 -15.64 -6.54
CA ASP A 243 24.23 -14.92 -7.82
C ASP A 243 24.04 -13.41 -7.64
N PHE A 244 23.11 -13.00 -6.76
CA PHE A 244 22.93 -11.59 -6.43
C PHE A 244 24.17 -11.03 -5.75
N GLN A 245 24.71 -11.73 -4.75
CA GLN A 245 25.91 -11.32 -4.02
C GLN A 245 27.18 -11.33 -4.91
N ALA A 246 27.25 -12.19 -5.92
CA ALA A 246 28.30 -12.14 -6.93
C ALA A 246 28.22 -10.86 -7.77
N ARG A 247 27.02 -10.50 -8.26
CA ARG A 247 26.78 -9.25 -9.01
C ARG A 247 27.01 -8.01 -8.15
N LEU A 248 26.66 -8.06 -6.87
CA LEU A 248 26.90 -6.96 -5.93
C LEU A 248 28.41 -6.73 -5.76
N ARG A 249 29.19 -7.81 -5.55
CA ARG A 249 30.65 -7.75 -5.47
C ARG A 249 31.32 -7.29 -6.76
N GLU A 250 30.82 -7.71 -7.93
CA GLU A 250 31.30 -7.21 -9.21
C GLU A 250 31.08 -5.68 -9.32
N CYS A 251 29.90 -5.22 -8.90
CA CYS A 251 29.57 -3.81 -8.88
C CYS A 251 30.49 -3.03 -7.93
N GLU A 252 30.83 -3.58 -6.77
CA GLU A 252 31.78 -3.01 -5.79
C GLU A 252 33.23 -3.04 -6.28
N GLY A 253 33.66 -4.07 -7.00
CA GLY A 253 35.01 -4.16 -7.56
C GLY A 253 35.30 -3.11 -8.64
N ALA A 254 34.26 -2.61 -9.30
CA ALA A 254 34.33 -1.52 -10.27
C ALA A 254 34.27 -0.11 -9.64
N ARG A 255 34.34 -0.03 -8.30
CA ARG A 255 34.16 1.22 -7.56
C ARG A 255 35.36 2.15 -7.72
N ASP A 256 35.15 3.24 -8.45
CA ASP A 256 35.84 4.50 -8.20
C ASP A 256 35.08 5.23 -7.08
N ASP A 257 35.77 5.67 -6.02
CA ASP A 257 35.22 6.04 -4.70
C ASP A 257 34.18 7.17 -4.72
N SER A 258 34.00 7.83 -5.86
CA SER A 258 33.03 8.91 -6.07
C SER A 258 32.03 8.66 -7.21
N SER A 259 32.12 7.50 -7.87
CA SER A 259 31.42 7.28 -9.13
C SER A 259 29.90 7.27 -8.94
N LEU A 260 29.25 8.21 -9.62
CA LEU A 260 27.79 8.26 -9.75
C LEU A 260 27.27 6.97 -10.45
N GLU A 261 28.07 6.41 -11.36
CA GLU A 261 27.74 5.16 -12.07
C GLU A 261 27.67 3.97 -11.12
N PHE A 262 28.60 3.88 -10.14
CA PHE A 262 28.54 2.84 -9.12
C PHE A 262 27.21 2.88 -8.34
N ARG A 263 26.84 4.08 -7.86
CA ARG A 263 25.59 4.26 -7.10
C ARG A 263 24.35 3.91 -7.93
N LYS A 264 24.35 4.29 -9.21
CA LYS A 264 23.25 3.99 -10.13
C LYS A 264 23.12 2.49 -10.37
N LYS A 265 24.23 1.79 -10.67
CA LYS A 265 24.23 0.33 -10.88
C LYS A 265 23.85 -0.43 -9.60
N HIS A 266 24.37 -0.02 -8.44
CA HIS A 266 24.03 -0.61 -7.14
C HIS A 266 22.53 -0.44 -6.84
N GLN A 267 21.99 0.77 -7.01
CA GLN A 267 20.56 1.03 -6.82
C GLN A 267 19.70 0.19 -7.79
N GLN A 268 20.07 0.10 -9.07
CA GLN A 268 19.35 -0.69 -10.07
C GLN A 268 19.36 -2.19 -9.72
N LEU A 269 20.47 -2.69 -9.19
CA LEU A 269 20.60 -4.10 -8.79
C LEU A 269 19.63 -4.43 -7.65
N VAL A 270 19.61 -3.61 -6.60
CA VAL A 270 18.70 -3.79 -5.44
C VAL A 270 17.24 -3.60 -5.86
N LEU A 271 16.94 -2.55 -6.63
CA LEU A 271 15.60 -2.29 -7.14
C LEU A 271 15.08 -3.43 -8.01
N GLY A 272 15.94 -4.13 -8.77
CA GLY A 272 15.51 -5.30 -9.54
C GLY A 272 14.93 -6.40 -8.67
N VAL A 273 15.53 -6.67 -7.51
CA VAL A 273 14.99 -7.64 -6.54
C VAL A 273 13.72 -7.11 -5.90
N GLN A 274 13.70 -5.84 -5.49
CA GLN A 274 12.52 -5.22 -4.88
C GLN A 274 11.33 -5.18 -5.84
N ALA A 275 11.56 -4.93 -7.13
CA ALA A 275 10.52 -4.87 -8.14
C ALA A 275 9.74 -6.18 -8.31
N GLU A 276 10.37 -7.32 -8.00
CA GLU A 276 9.72 -8.64 -8.03
C GLU A 276 8.99 -8.97 -6.73
N VAL A 277 9.40 -8.39 -5.61
CA VAL A 277 8.87 -8.71 -4.27
C VAL A 277 7.77 -7.75 -3.86
N LEU A 278 8.00 -6.45 -4.00
CA LEU A 278 7.09 -5.39 -3.54
C LEU A 278 5.63 -5.55 -4.03
N PRO A 279 5.36 -5.88 -5.31
CA PRO A 279 3.98 -6.05 -5.79
C PRO A 279 3.19 -7.09 -5.01
N LYS A 280 3.82 -8.18 -4.55
CA LYS A 280 3.18 -9.24 -3.76
C LYS A 280 2.66 -8.75 -2.41
N TYR A 281 3.19 -7.63 -1.94
CA TYR A 281 2.84 -7.02 -0.66
C TYR A 281 2.06 -5.71 -0.82
N GLY A 282 1.56 -5.42 -2.03
CA GLY A 282 0.76 -4.22 -2.30
C GLY A 282 1.59 -2.95 -2.47
N PHE A 283 2.88 -3.07 -2.75
CA PHE A 283 3.75 -1.92 -3.06
C PHE A 283 4.15 -1.94 -4.52
N GLU A 284 4.24 -0.78 -5.15
CA GLU A 284 4.73 -0.71 -6.53
C GLU A 284 6.18 -1.24 -6.62
N GLY A 285 6.50 -2.00 -7.67
CA GLY A 285 7.85 -2.46 -7.95
C GLY A 285 8.81 -1.37 -8.42
N SER A 286 8.72 -0.17 -7.85
CA SER A 286 9.39 1.06 -8.27
C SER A 286 10.13 1.71 -7.10
N LEU A 287 10.85 2.81 -7.37
CA LEU A 287 11.45 3.61 -6.30
C LEU A 287 10.37 4.28 -5.42
N GLN A 288 9.19 4.57 -5.98
CA GLN A 288 8.07 5.12 -5.24
C GLN A 288 7.52 4.08 -4.26
N GLY A 289 7.29 2.83 -4.70
CA GLY A 289 6.84 1.78 -3.79
C GLY A 289 7.84 1.44 -2.68
N VAL A 290 9.15 1.62 -2.91
CA VAL A 290 10.15 1.55 -1.83
C VAL A 290 9.96 2.69 -0.81
N HIS A 291 9.67 3.90 -1.27
CA HIS A 291 9.38 5.03 -0.37
C HIS A 291 8.14 4.75 0.47
N ASP A 292 7.06 4.27 -0.17
CA ASP A 292 5.79 3.95 0.48
C ASP A 292 5.97 2.81 1.50
N LEU A 293 6.78 1.78 1.18
CA LEU A 293 7.18 0.75 2.13
C LEU A 293 7.90 1.34 3.35
N MET A 294 8.84 2.26 3.14
CA MET A 294 9.61 2.84 4.25
C MET A 294 8.75 3.72 5.19
N GLU A 295 7.68 4.30 4.67
CA GLU A 295 6.65 5.00 5.43
C GLU A 295 5.77 4.00 6.21
N ALA A 296 5.28 2.95 5.54
CA ALA A 296 4.48 1.89 6.13
C ALA A 296 5.21 1.10 7.24
N VAL A 297 6.54 0.98 7.16
CA VAL A 297 7.39 0.37 8.20
C VAL A 297 7.50 1.24 9.46
N GLY A 298 7.22 2.54 9.37
CA GLY A 298 7.39 3.52 10.45
C GLY A 298 6.85 3.06 11.82
N PRO A 299 5.58 2.61 11.91
CA PRO A 299 4.98 2.13 13.16
C PRO A 299 5.66 0.89 13.78
N PHE A 300 6.37 0.10 12.98
CA PHE A 300 6.99 -1.16 13.42
C PHE A 300 8.50 -1.04 13.67
N ARG A 301 9.10 0.16 13.58
CA ARG A 301 10.56 0.33 13.68
C ARG A 301 11.15 -0.06 15.03
N GLU A 302 10.37 0.05 16.09
CA GLU A 302 10.78 -0.31 17.46
C GLU A 302 10.58 -1.80 17.77
N ASP A 303 9.89 -2.53 16.88
CA ASP A 303 9.70 -3.97 17.03
C ASP A 303 11.04 -4.71 16.85
N PRO A 304 11.42 -5.60 17.80
CA PRO A 304 12.74 -6.22 17.80
C PRO A 304 12.97 -7.13 16.58
N ASP A 305 11.93 -7.81 16.10
CA ASP A 305 12.03 -8.74 14.97
C ASP A 305 12.21 -7.96 13.66
N VAL A 306 11.39 -6.92 13.49
CA VAL A 306 11.48 -6.00 12.34
C VAL A 306 12.84 -5.29 12.32
N ALA A 307 13.32 -4.80 13.47
CA ALA A 307 14.62 -4.13 13.57
C ALA A 307 15.81 -5.08 13.33
N ALA A 308 15.71 -6.34 13.76
CA ALA A 308 16.73 -7.36 13.46
C ALA A 308 16.80 -7.65 11.95
N ASN A 309 15.65 -7.79 11.29
CA ASN A 309 15.58 -8.02 9.85
C ASN A 309 16.07 -6.83 9.02
N LEU A 310 15.72 -5.59 9.41
CA LEU A 310 16.23 -4.39 8.75
C LEU A 310 17.76 -4.31 8.82
N ARG A 311 18.35 -4.62 9.98
CA ARG A 311 19.82 -4.69 10.13
C ARG A 311 20.44 -5.77 9.26
N ALA A 312 19.80 -6.93 9.15
CA ALA A 312 20.26 -8.01 8.29
C ALA A 312 20.22 -7.62 6.81
N LEU A 313 19.13 -6.98 6.36
CA LEU A 313 18.99 -6.45 5.00
C LEU A 313 20.05 -5.38 4.70
N ASP A 314 20.26 -4.44 5.62
CA ASP A 314 21.31 -3.42 5.49
C ASP A 314 22.70 -4.08 5.39
N GLY A 315 22.95 -5.14 6.17
CA GLY A 315 24.17 -5.94 6.08
C GLY A 315 24.35 -6.63 4.73
N LEU A 316 23.27 -7.14 4.12
CA LEU A 316 23.32 -7.77 2.80
C LEU A 316 23.53 -6.78 1.66
N ILE A 317 23.05 -5.55 1.80
CA ILE A 317 23.11 -4.51 0.76
C ILE A 317 24.41 -3.69 0.86
N TRP A 318 24.87 -3.41 2.08
CA TRP A 318 25.98 -2.49 2.36
C TRP A 318 27.16 -3.14 3.10
N GLY A 319 26.97 -4.30 3.73
CA GLY A 319 27.96 -4.91 4.63
C GLY A 319 29.21 -5.43 3.93
N SER A 320 29.15 -5.73 2.63
CA SER A 320 30.32 -6.08 1.82
C SER A 320 31.33 -4.92 1.66
N CYS A 321 30.93 -3.67 1.92
CA CYS A 321 31.82 -2.51 1.95
C CYS A 321 32.57 -2.30 3.28
N ALA A 322 32.27 -3.04 4.34
CA ALA A 322 33.01 -2.95 5.60
C ALA A 322 34.33 -3.73 5.46
N THR A 323 35.35 -3.11 4.88
CA THR A 323 36.70 -3.66 4.88
C THR A 323 37.19 -3.83 6.33
N PRO A 324 37.46 -5.06 6.81
CA PRO A 324 37.99 -5.29 8.15
C PRO A 324 39.40 -4.70 8.35
N ASP A 325 40.09 -4.33 7.27
CA ASP A 325 41.53 -4.08 7.26
C ASP A 325 41.98 -2.65 7.59
N ALA A 326 41.07 -1.73 7.93
CA ALA A 326 41.48 -0.36 8.29
C ALA A 326 42.01 -0.22 9.73
N LYS A 327 41.99 -1.28 10.57
CA LYS A 327 42.41 -1.20 11.99
C LYS A 327 43.75 -1.86 12.34
N ALA A 328 44.51 -2.34 11.37
CA ALA A 328 45.85 -2.92 11.60
C ALA A 328 46.95 -2.20 10.81
N ALA A 329 46.97 -0.87 10.80
CA ALA A 329 48.22 -0.16 10.54
C ALA A 329 49.10 -0.27 11.79
N PRO A 330 50.21 -1.03 11.79
CA PRO A 330 51.13 -1.04 12.92
C PRO A 330 51.62 0.38 13.16
N ARG A 331 51.39 0.91 14.37
CA ARG A 331 52.02 2.15 14.82
C ARG A 331 53.52 2.00 14.60
N ARG A 332 54.11 2.77 13.69
CA ARG A 332 55.56 2.83 13.53
C ARG A 332 56.15 3.18 14.90
N PRO A 333 57.04 2.35 15.48
CA PRO A 333 57.81 2.77 16.65
C PRO A 333 58.66 3.98 16.24
N GLY A 334 58.62 5.03 17.07
CA GLY A 334 59.27 6.30 16.82
C GLY A 334 60.79 6.17 16.68
N VAL A 335 61.35 7.03 15.83
CA VAL A 335 62.77 7.38 15.77
C VAL A 335 62.93 8.75 16.41
#